data_AF-A0A7G1IP01-F1
#
_entry.id   AF-A0A7G1IP01-F1
#
_cell.length_a   1.000
_cell.length_b   1.000
_cell.length_c   1.000
_cell.angle_alpha   90.00
_cell.angle_beta   90.00
_cell.angle_gamma   90.00
#
_symmetry.space_group_name_H-M   'P 1'
#
loop_
_entity.id
_entity.type
_entity.pdbx_description
1 polymer ?
#
loop_
_entity_poly.entity_id
_entity_poly.type
_entity_poly.pdbx_seq_one_letter_code
_entity_poly.pdbx_strand_id
1 'polypeptide(L)'
;MRPDPSQLSFVLAGNPATPNGGFFTRFPGITIPWLDITFTEATPPDSPYPTTIYATQYDPASDFPRYPLNLLADLNALMSTGRHELYPNLDVNDAVPLPTSPGYNGNTQYYMFMTKDLPLLDPLRAIPFVGEPLAELIQPDLRVLVDLGYSDWGNGQDYANVVTPASLFSIPDPFVVGRELVDGTVKGVQASLVELGVLPQSALPNEYPYLPDLDTDVNFYVGQPTVTDISVLTRAVGPLLDMIPPIHHNPLLTPLALPLIPLILPLLQ
;
A
#
# COMPACT_ATOMS: atom_id res chain seq x y z
N MET A 1 -11.72 35.05 -9.25
CA MET A 1 -10.87 35.28 -8.06
C MET A 1 -10.80 33.98 -7.28
N ARG A 2 -9.62 33.57 -6.82
CA ARG A 2 -9.43 32.37 -6.00
C ARG A 2 -9.63 32.74 -4.52
N PRO A 3 -10.32 31.94 -3.68
CA PRO A 3 -10.49 32.23 -2.25
C PRO A 3 -9.14 32.37 -1.53
N ASP A 4 -9.08 33.21 -0.50
CA ASP A 4 -7.91 33.30 0.37
C ASP A 4 -7.66 31.95 1.09
N PRO A 5 -6.40 31.51 1.27
CA PRO A 5 -6.05 30.29 2.01
C PRO A 5 -6.68 30.15 3.39
N SER A 6 -6.95 31.26 4.09
CA SER A 6 -7.59 31.27 5.41
C SER A 6 -9.10 31.03 5.39
N GLN A 7 -9.73 31.06 4.20
CA GLN A 7 -11.18 30.99 4.04
C GLN A 7 -11.68 29.65 3.47
N LEU A 8 -10.76 28.74 3.13
CA LEU A 8 -11.07 27.47 2.49
C LEU A 8 -10.12 26.37 2.97
N SER A 9 -10.69 25.23 3.35
CA SER A 9 -9.96 24.00 3.63
C SER A 9 -10.61 22.82 2.91
N PHE A 10 -9.85 21.74 2.75
CA PHE A 10 -10.31 20.50 2.15
C PHE A 10 -10.16 19.35 3.13
N VAL A 11 -11.14 18.45 3.11
CA VAL A 11 -11.05 17.14 3.77
C VAL A 11 -11.31 16.09 2.71
N LEU A 12 -10.38 15.15 2.57
CA LEU A 12 -10.48 14.03 1.65
C LEU A 12 -10.47 12.76 2.47
N ALA A 13 -11.42 11.87 2.21
CA ALA A 13 -11.53 10.57 2.84
C ALA A 13 -11.50 9.51 1.75
N GLY A 14 -10.77 8.40 1.96
CA GLY A 14 -10.67 7.35 0.95
C GLY A 14 -10.01 7.81 -0.36
N ASN A 15 -9.08 8.77 -0.26
CA ASN A 15 -8.50 9.41 -1.44
C ASN A 15 -7.61 8.45 -2.25
N PRO A 16 -7.96 8.10 -3.50
CA PRO A 16 -7.13 7.23 -4.34
C PRO A 16 -5.83 7.89 -4.81
N ALA A 17 -5.72 9.21 -4.67
CA ALA A 17 -4.52 9.98 -4.98
C ALA A 17 -3.66 10.30 -3.74
N THR A 18 -3.83 9.62 -2.61
CA THR A 18 -2.92 9.75 -1.46
C THR A 18 -1.49 9.42 -1.88
N PRO A 19 -0.47 10.26 -1.59
CA PRO A 19 0.90 10.07 -2.10
C PRO A 19 1.50 8.71 -1.77
N ASN A 20 1.36 8.23 -0.54
CA ASN A 20 1.71 6.87 -0.15
C ASN A 20 0.46 6.12 0.30
N GLY A 21 0.08 5.08 -0.45
CA GLY A 21 -1.11 4.26 -0.19
C GLY A 21 -2.21 4.39 -1.25
N GLY A 22 -2.33 5.52 -1.93
CA GLY A 22 -3.38 5.72 -2.94
C GLY A 22 -3.27 4.76 -4.14
N PHE A 23 -4.38 4.16 -4.57
CA PHE A 23 -4.39 3.25 -5.72
C PHE A 23 -3.84 3.91 -7.01
N PHE A 24 -4.14 5.20 -7.22
CA PHE A 24 -3.62 5.93 -8.39
C PHE A 24 -2.12 6.19 -8.29
N THR A 25 -1.59 6.37 -7.07
CA THR A 25 -0.17 6.62 -6.84
C THR A 25 0.64 5.34 -6.84
N ARG A 26 0.04 4.18 -6.48
CA ARG A 26 0.64 2.85 -6.63
C ARG A 26 0.87 2.49 -8.11
N PHE A 27 -0.09 2.83 -8.98
CA PHE A 27 -0.05 2.46 -10.40
C PHE A 27 -0.09 3.69 -11.33
N PRO A 28 0.90 4.59 -11.27
CA PRO A 28 0.87 5.84 -12.02
C PRO A 28 0.88 5.57 -13.53
N GLY A 29 0.07 6.33 -14.26
CA GLY A 29 0.02 6.28 -15.74
C GLY A 29 -0.88 5.19 -16.33
N ILE A 30 -1.62 4.42 -15.52
CA ILE A 30 -2.71 3.58 -16.03
C ILE A 30 -3.88 4.48 -16.45
N THR A 31 -4.35 4.29 -17.68
CA THR A 31 -5.59 4.90 -18.18
C THR A 31 -6.62 3.80 -18.43
N ILE A 32 -7.86 4.03 -17.98
CA ILE A 32 -9.03 3.19 -18.28
C ILE A 32 -9.82 3.90 -19.38
N PRO A 33 -9.64 3.54 -20.68
CA PRO A 33 -10.12 4.38 -21.79
C PRO A 33 -11.64 4.55 -21.83
N TRP A 34 -12.40 3.53 -21.40
CA TRP A 34 -13.87 3.58 -21.42
C TRP A 34 -14.48 4.32 -20.23
N LEU A 35 -13.69 4.64 -19.19
CA LEU A 35 -14.13 5.48 -18.07
C LEU A 35 -13.59 6.92 -18.16
N ASP A 36 -12.71 7.20 -19.13
CA ASP A 36 -11.96 8.46 -19.24
C ASP A 36 -11.23 8.83 -17.93
N ILE A 37 -10.78 7.81 -17.20
CA ILE A 37 -10.02 7.95 -15.95
C ILE A 37 -8.56 7.63 -16.27
N THR A 38 -7.68 8.60 -16.03
CA THR A 38 -6.24 8.37 -15.92
C THR A 38 -5.87 8.47 -14.46
N PHE A 39 -5.13 7.49 -13.95
CA PHE A 39 -4.67 7.51 -12.56
C PHE A 39 -3.80 8.75 -12.37
N THR A 40 -4.32 9.67 -11.56
CA THR A 40 -3.86 11.06 -11.51
C THR A 40 -2.54 11.17 -10.75
N GLU A 41 -1.92 12.33 -10.83
CA GLU A 41 -0.85 12.70 -9.91
C GLU A 41 -1.36 12.67 -8.46
N ALA A 42 -0.42 12.45 -7.54
CA ALA A 42 -0.72 12.47 -6.12
C ALA A 42 -1.31 13.82 -5.69
N THR A 43 -2.20 13.78 -4.70
CA THR A 43 -2.72 15.00 -4.08
C THR A 43 -1.53 15.82 -3.54
N PRO A 44 -1.39 17.11 -3.94
CA PRO A 44 -0.20 17.88 -3.62
C PRO A 44 0.03 17.99 -2.11
N PRO A 45 1.23 17.64 -1.62
CA PRO A 45 1.56 17.82 -0.21
C PRO A 45 1.69 19.30 0.16
N ASP A 46 1.89 20.20 -0.80
CA ASP A 46 2.11 21.64 -0.62
C ASP A 46 0.92 22.48 -1.11
N SER A 47 -0.30 21.95 -0.99
CA SER A 47 -1.53 22.69 -1.34
C SER A 47 -1.51 24.09 -0.70
N PRO A 48 -1.91 25.16 -1.43
CA PRO A 48 -2.03 26.48 -0.82
C PRO A 48 -3.18 26.57 0.20
N TYR A 49 -4.04 25.54 0.25
CA TYR A 49 -5.14 25.44 1.20
C TYR A 49 -4.87 24.33 2.21
N PRO A 50 -5.17 24.54 3.50
CA PRO A 50 -5.18 23.47 4.49
C PRO A 50 -5.99 22.28 3.99
N THR A 51 -5.35 21.12 3.96
CA THR A 51 -5.94 19.89 3.43
C THR A 51 -5.72 18.77 4.43
N THR A 52 -6.75 18.01 4.76
CA THR A 52 -6.63 16.82 5.61
C THR A 52 -7.04 15.60 4.82
N ILE A 53 -6.20 14.57 4.83
CA ILE A 53 -6.46 13.29 4.17
C ILE A 53 -6.63 12.23 5.24
N TYR A 54 -7.78 11.56 5.22
CA TYR A 54 -8.06 10.37 6.04
C TYR A 54 -8.06 9.12 5.16
N ALA A 55 -7.23 8.15 5.54
CA ALA A 55 -7.24 6.80 5.00
C ALA A 55 -7.74 5.81 6.06
N THR A 56 -8.20 4.64 5.63
CA THR A 56 -8.48 3.51 6.51
C THR A 56 -7.48 2.42 6.16
N GLN A 57 -6.85 1.83 7.18
CA GLN A 57 -5.86 0.77 6.97
C GLN A 57 -6.48 -0.37 6.16
N TYR A 58 -5.76 -0.79 5.12
CA TYR A 58 -6.16 -1.77 4.11
C TYR A 58 -7.27 -1.35 3.14
N ASP A 59 -7.74 -0.11 3.15
CA ASP A 59 -8.71 0.38 2.15
C ASP A 59 -8.07 0.37 0.75
N PRO A 60 -8.61 -0.40 -0.22
CA PRO A 60 -7.97 -0.56 -1.53
C PRO A 60 -7.91 0.74 -2.34
N ALA A 61 -8.67 1.78 -1.97
CA ALA A 61 -8.53 3.08 -2.60
C ALA A 61 -7.37 3.89 -2.01
N SER A 62 -7.29 4.02 -0.69
CA SER A 62 -6.42 5.00 -0.02
C SER A 62 -5.20 4.42 0.70
N ASP A 63 -5.20 3.11 0.96
CA ASP A 63 -4.12 2.32 1.54
C ASP A 63 -4.05 0.96 0.82
N PHE A 64 -3.67 1.01 -0.45
CA PHE A 64 -3.40 -0.16 -1.28
C PHE A 64 -1.99 -0.71 -1.00
N PRO A 65 -1.80 -2.04 -1.01
CA PRO A 65 -0.49 -2.67 -0.79
C PRO A 65 0.64 -2.02 -1.61
N ARG A 66 1.77 -1.76 -0.95
CA ARG A 66 3.00 -1.33 -1.61
C ARG A 66 3.61 -2.45 -2.45
N TYR A 67 3.42 -3.70 -2.03
CA TYR A 67 4.02 -4.88 -2.65
C TYR A 67 2.96 -5.87 -3.19
N PRO A 68 2.43 -5.68 -4.42
CA PRO A 68 1.33 -6.49 -4.99
C PRO A 68 1.68 -7.94 -5.34
N LEU A 69 2.87 -8.44 -4.96
CA LEU A 69 3.17 -9.87 -4.98
C LEU A 69 2.81 -10.55 -3.64
N ASN A 70 2.52 -9.76 -2.60
CA ASN A 70 1.96 -10.27 -1.36
C ASN A 70 0.45 -10.49 -1.52
N LEU A 71 0.08 -11.68 -1.99
CA LEU A 71 -1.30 -12.04 -2.27
C LEU A 71 -2.21 -12.01 -1.03
N LEU A 72 -1.65 -12.15 0.18
CA LEU A 72 -2.42 -12.01 1.42
C LEU A 72 -2.81 -10.56 1.64
N ALA A 73 -1.89 -9.63 1.42
CA ALA A 73 -2.15 -8.19 1.47
C ALA A 73 -3.18 -7.77 0.43
N ASP A 74 -3.04 -8.24 -0.82
CA ASP A 74 -3.97 -7.90 -1.91
C ASP A 74 -5.38 -8.44 -1.64
N LEU A 75 -5.48 -9.68 -1.15
CA LEU A 75 -6.78 -10.28 -0.83
C LEU A 75 -7.41 -9.60 0.39
N ASN A 76 -6.63 -9.23 1.39
CA ASN A 76 -7.10 -8.47 2.54
C ASN A 76 -7.62 -7.09 2.13
N ALA A 77 -6.90 -6.37 1.26
CA ALA A 77 -7.35 -5.10 0.70
C ALA A 77 -8.66 -5.24 -0.08
N LEU A 78 -8.78 -6.26 -0.92
CA LEU A 78 -10.02 -6.52 -1.67
C LEU A 78 -11.22 -6.77 -0.74
N MET A 79 -11.02 -7.56 0.32
CA MET A 79 -12.06 -7.82 1.32
C MET A 79 -12.40 -6.57 2.15
N SER A 80 -11.48 -5.59 2.23
CA SER A 80 -11.69 -4.30 2.89
C SER A 80 -12.59 -3.33 2.10
N THR A 81 -13.05 -3.67 0.89
CA THR A 81 -13.89 -2.77 0.07
C THR A 81 -15.11 -2.23 0.84
N GLY A 82 -15.75 -3.05 1.66
CA GLY A 82 -16.89 -2.62 2.51
C GLY A 82 -16.52 -1.57 3.55
N ARG A 83 -15.24 -1.44 3.92
CA ARG A 83 -14.74 -0.42 4.85
C ARG A 83 -14.60 0.95 4.20
N HIS A 84 -14.42 1.01 2.88
CA HIS A 84 -14.40 2.27 2.14
C HIS A 84 -15.72 3.04 2.30
N GLU A 85 -16.84 2.33 2.49
CA GLU A 85 -18.16 2.95 2.69
C GLU A 85 -18.34 3.54 4.10
N LEU A 86 -17.43 3.26 5.04
CA LEU A 86 -17.57 3.62 6.45
C LEU A 86 -17.13 5.04 6.78
N TYR A 87 -16.36 5.72 5.92
CA TYR A 87 -15.83 7.07 6.21
C TYR A 87 -16.86 8.08 6.76
N PRO A 88 -18.12 8.14 6.29
CA PRO A 88 -19.10 9.07 6.85
C PRO A 88 -19.43 8.84 8.34
N ASN A 89 -19.12 7.67 8.87
CA ASN A 89 -19.45 7.25 10.23
C ASN A 89 -18.23 7.13 11.16
N LEU A 90 -17.01 7.40 10.66
CA LEU A 90 -15.80 7.33 11.48
C LEU A 90 -15.63 8.60 12.33
N ASP A 91 -15.25 8.43 13.59
CA ASP A 91 -14.89 9.55 14.45
C ASP A 91 -13.44 9.95 14.19
N VAL A 92 -13.22 11.18 13.71
CA VAL A 92 -11.88 11.72 13.41
C VAL A 92 -10.92 11.67 14.62
N ASN A 93 -11.43 11.59 15.84
CA ASN A 93 -10.61 11.45 17.05
C ASN A 93 -9.94 10.06 17.16
N ASP A 94 -10.44 9.06 16.45
CA ASP A 94 -9.87 7.71 16.38
C ASP A 94 -8.76 7.59 15.32
N ALA A 95 -8.55 8.63 14.51
CA ALA A 95 -7.55 8.62 13.46
C ALA A 95 -6.15 8.90 14.03
N VAL A 96 -5.17 8.10 13.62
CA VAL A 96 -3.78 8.25 14.04
C VAL A 96 -3.03 9.09 13.00
N PRO A 97 -2.24 10.12 13.40
CA PRO A 97 -1.46 10.92 12.46
C PRO A 97 -0.33 10.08 11.84
N LEU A 98 -0.14 10.21 10.54
CA LEU A 98 0.97 9.59 9.82
C LEU A 98 2.19 10.53 9.77
N PRO A 99 3.42 9.99 9.83
CA PRO A 99 4.63 10.79 9.75
C PRO A 99 4.79 11.43 8.37
N THR A 100 5.44 12.60 8.36
CA THR A 100 5.83 13.31 7.14
C THR A 100 7.35 13.48 7.08
N SER A 101 7.87 13.67 5.87
CA SER A 101 9.31 13.72 5.61
C SER A 101 10.00 14.81 6.43
N PRO A 102 11.26 14.63 6.87
CA PRO A 102 11.98 15.63 7.65
C PRO A 102 11.98 17.02 6.99
N GLY A 103 11.61 18.05 7.76
CA GLY A 103 11.53 19.43 7.27
C GLY A 103 10.27 19.74 6.45
N TYR A 104 9.28 18.84 6.41
CA TYR A 104 8.01 19.10 5.75
C TYR A 104 7.30 20.33 6.33
N ASN A 105 6.96 21.28 5.45
CA ASN A 105 6.31 22.54 5.75
C ASN A 105 5.07 22.79 4.86
N GLY A 106 4.52 21.72 4.27
CA GLY A 106 3.31 21.79 3.47
C GLY A 106 2.04 21.88 4.32
N ASN A 107 0.90 22.12 3.67
CA ASN A 107 -0.39 22.33 4.33
C ASN A 107 -1.30 21.10 4.32
N THR A 108 -0.77 19.93 3.95
CA THR A 108 -1.54 18.67 3.90
C THR A 108 -1.21 17.81 5.11
N GLN A 109 -2.22 17.42 5.87
CA GLN A 109 -2.11 16.53 7.03
C GLN A 109 -2.67 15.15 6.66
N TYR A 110 -2.06 14.10 7.20
CA TYR A 110 -2.36 12.71 6.85
C TYR A 110 -2.70 11.92 8.11
N TYR A 111 -3.82 11.22 8.07
CA TYR A 111 -4.31 10.41 9.18
C TYR A 111 -4.79 9.06 8.68
N MET A 112 -4.67 8.04 9.53
CA MET A 112 -5.13 6.69 9.26
C MET A 112 -6.03 6.17 10.37
N PHE A 113 -7.19 5.63 9.99
CA PHE A 113 -8.01 4.81 10.86
C PHE A 113 -7.45 3.38 10.86
N MET A 114 -6.98 2.91 12.01
CA MET A 114 -6.37 1.59 12.13
C MET A 114 -7.42 0.48 12.14
N THR A 115 -7.12 -0.66 11.51
CA THR A 115 -8.06 -1.77 11.34
C THR A 115 -7.74 -2.91 12.33
N LYS A 116 -8.54 -3.02 13.39
CA LYS A 116 -8.40 -4.09 14.41
C LYS A 116 -8.63 -5.49 13.85
N ASP A 117 -9.67 -5.69 13.05
CA ASP A 117 -9.99 -7.02 12.53
C ASP A 117 -9.60 -7.10 11.07
N LEU A 118 -8.76 -8.06 10.70
CA LEU A 118 -8.35 -8.25 9.31
C LEU A 118 -9.58 -8.55 8.44
N PRO A 119 -9.88 -7.71 7.42
CA PRO A 119 -11.00 -7.94 6.51
C PRO A 119 -11.00 -9.33 5.86
N LEU A 120 -9.80 -9.91 5.62
CA LEU A 120 -9.66 -11.26 5.08
C LEU A 120 -10.33 -12.35 5.93
N LEU A 121 -10.50 -12.09 7.23
CA LEU A 121 -11.07 -13.03 8.19
C LEU A 121 -12.56 -12.80 8.46
N ASP A 122 -13.17 -11.74 7.90
CA ASP A 122 -14.60 -11.47 8.06
C ASP A 122 -15.49 -12.68 7.65
N PRO A 123 -15.20 -13.41 6.54
CA PRO A 123 -15.97 -14.61 6.21
C PRO A 123 -15.84 -15.73 7.26
N LEU A 124 -14.69 -15.85 7.91
CA LEU A 124 -14.48 -16.83 8.98
C LEU A 124 -15.26 -16.43 10.22
N ARG A 125 -15.21 -15.16 10.62
CA ARG A 125 -15.97 -14.61 11.75
C ARG A 125 -17.48 -14.77 11.59
N ALA A 126 -17.97 -14.71 10.35
CA ALA A 126 -19.39 -14.91 10.06
C ALA A 126 -19.92 -16.31 10.39
N ILE A 127 -19.05 -17.30 10.65
CA ILE A 127 -19.47 -18.65 11.07
C ILE A 127 -19.90 -18.62 12.54
N PRO A 128 -21.17 -18.92 12.87
CA PRO A 128 -21.65 -18.86 14.25
C PRO A 128 -20.88 -19.79 15.20
N PHE A 129 -20.67 -19.33 16.44
CA PHE A 129 -20.06 -20.05 17.56
C PHE A 129 -18.56 -20.40 17.45
N VAL A 130 -18.07 -20.69 16.25
CA VAL A 130 -16.66 -21.12 16.03
C VAL A 130 -15.86 -20.12 15.21
N GLY A 131 -16.51 -19.21 14.49
CA GLY A 131 -15.84 -18.25 13.60
C GLY A 131 -14.94 -17.28 14.35
N GLU A 132 -15.50 -16.56 15.32
CA GLU A 132 -14.74 -15.55 16.10
C GLU A 132 -13.54 -16.16 16.85
N PRO A 133 -13.68 -17.26 17.61
CA PRO A 133 -12.51 -17.89 18.25
C PRO A 133 -11.43 -18.32 17.28
N LEU A 134 -11.79 -18.83 16.11
CA LEU A 134 -10.83 -19.28 15.10
C LEU A 134 -10.17 -18.09 14.39
N ALA A 135 -10.92 -17.02 14.13
CA ALA A 135 -10.37 -15.79 13.55
C ALA A 135 -9.38 -15.15 14.53
N GLU A 136 -9.74 -15.02 15.81
CA GLU A 136 -8.84 -14.47 16.84
C GLU A 136 -7.59 -15.33 17.03
N LEU A 137 -7.69 -16.66 16.84
CA LEU A 137 -6.54 -17.56 16.91
C LEU A 137 -5.49 -17.29 15.81
N ILE A 138 -5.93 -17.04 14.57
CA ILE A 138 -5.03 -16.93 13.41
C ILE A 138 -4.71 -15.49 13.01
N GLN A 139 -5.53 -14.52 13.45
CA GLN A 139 -5.43 -13.12 13.06
C GLN A 139 -4.06 -12.50 13.32
N PRO A 140 -3.43 -12.69 14.49
CA PRO A 140 -2.17 -12.00 14.77
C PRO A 140 -1.07 -12.42 13.78
N ASP A 141 -0.89 -13.71 13.54
CA ASP A 141 0.10 -14.20 12.58
C ASP A 141 -0.25 -13.78 11.15
N LEU A 142 -1.54 -13.83 10.79
CA LEU A 142 -1.98 -13.41 9.47
C LEU A 142 -1.77 -11.90 9.26
N ARG A 143 -1.87 -11.09 10.32
CA ARG A 143 -1.58 -9.64 10.25
C ARG A 143 -0.12 -9.41 9.89
N VAL A 144 0.82 -10.09 10.55
CA VAL A 144 2.25 -10.00 10.20
C VAL A 144 2.48 -10.27 8.72
N LEU A 145 1.84 -11.33 8.19
CA LEU A 145 1.99 -11.70 6.78
C LEU A 145 1.31 -10.71 5.82
N VAL A 146 0.19 -10.10 6.21
CA VAL A 146 -0.48 -9.05 5.44
C VAL A 146 0.36 -7.77 5.43
N ASP A 147 0.87 -7.34 6.59
CA ASP A 147 1.62 -6.10 6.77
C ASP A 147 2.95 -6.11 6.01
N LEU A 148 3.52 -7.29 5.72
CA LEU A 148 4.65 -7.42 4.79
C LEU A 148 4.38 -6.79 3.42
N GLY A 149 3.11 -6.65 3.02
CA GLY A 149 2.68 -6.03 1.77
C GLY A 149 2.55 -4.50 1.83
N TYR A 150 2.71 -3.87 2.99
CA TYR A 150 2.39 -2.46 3.23
C TYR A 150 3.62 -1.60 3.50
N SER A 151 3.40 -0.28 3.44
CA SER A 151 4.38 0.72 3.89
C SER A 151 4.44 0.73 5.42
N ASP A 152 5.62 0.99 5.96
CA ASP A 152 5.85 1.09 7.40
C ASP A 152 6.08 2.55 7.79
N TRP A 153 5.59 2.97 8.96
CA TRP A 153 5.51 4.39 9.34
C TRP A 153 6.34 4.71 10.59
N GLY A 154 7.28 3.85 10.95
CA GLY A 154 8.23 4.05 12.03
C GLY A 154 9.23 5.19 11.85
N ASN A 155 10.07 5.37 12.86
CA ASN A 155 11.11 6.41 12.82
C ASN A 155 12.17 6.09 11.75
N GLY A 156 12.23 6.93 10.72
CA GLY A 156 13.15 6.73 9.59
C GLY A 156 12.63 5.75 8.54
N GLN A 157 11.32 5.46 8.56
CA GLN A 157 10.62 4.62 7.58
C GLN A 157 9.95 5.49 6.48
N ASP A 158 8.85 5.02 5.89
CA ASP A 158 8.13 5.75 4.86
C ASP A 158 7.37 6.98 5.41
N TYR A 159 7.13 7.94 4.53
CA TYR A 159 6.42 9.18 4.84
C TYR A 159 5.14 9.34 4.02
N ALA A 160 4.09 9.88 4.63
CA ALA A 160 2.77 9.97 3.99
C ALA A 160 2.71 10.99 2.84
N ASN A 161 3.55 12.02 2.90
CA ASN A 161 3.60 13.10 1.92
C ASN A 161 4.51 12.81 0.71
N VAL A 162 5.18 11.65 0.68
CA VAL A 162 6.11 11.27 -0.41
C VAL A 162 5.41 10.26 -1.33
N VAL A 163 5.39 10.56 -2.63
CA VAL A 163 4.76 9.69 -3.63
C VAL A 163 5.45 8.33 -3.64
N THR A 164 4.70 7.25 -3.43
CA THR A 164 5.24 5.89 -3.30
C THR A 164 4.51 4.94 -4.24
N PRO A 165 5.07 4.70 -5.44
CA PRO A 165 4.53 3.70 -6.36
C PRO A 165 4.61 2.27 -5.81
N ALA A 166 3.88 1.35 -6.43
CA ALA A 166 4.02 -0.07 -6.13
C ALA A 166 5.45 -0.55 -6.48
N SER A 167 5.96 -1.41 -5.62
CA SER A 167 7.21 -2.16 -5.77
C SER A 167 6.88 -3.64 -5.86
N LEU A 168 7.67 -4.42 -6.60
CA LEU A 168 7.40 -5.85 -6.77
C LEU A 168 7.75 -6.64 -5.52
N PHE A 169 8.79 -6.23 -4.79
CA PHE A 169 9.36 -7.03 -3.71
C PHE A 169 9.52 -6.20 -2.45
N SER A 170 8.98 -6.71 -1.35
CA SER A 170 9.41 -6.30 -0.04
C SER A 170 10.72 -7.00 0.34
N ILE A 171 11.41 -6.49 1.36
CA ILE A 171 12.59 -7.14 1.93
C ILE A 171 12.27 -7.43 3.39
N PRO A 172 11.65 -8.59 3.69
CA PRO A 172 11.27 -8.93 5.06
C PRO A 172 12.48 -8.97 6.00
N ASP A 173 12.34 -8.43 7.21
CA ASP A 173 13.30 -8.69 8.28
C ASP A 173 12.98 -10.05 8.93
N PRO A 174 13.79 -11.11 8.72
CA PRO A 174 13.47 -12.44 9.20
C PRO A 174 13.47 -12.55 10.74
N PHE A 175 14.18 -11.66 11.44
CA PHE A 175 14.22 -11.67 12.90
C PHE A 175 12.97 -11.00 13.48
N VAL A 176 12.55 -9.87 12.91
CA VAL A 176 11.30 -9.22 13.30
C VAL A 176 10.12 -10.12 12.96
N VAL A 177 9.99 -10.54 11.70
CA VAL A 177 8.91 -11.44 11.27
C VAL A 177 8.87 -12.72 12.11
N GLY A 178 10.01 -13.36 12.35
CA GLY A 178 10.07 -14.57 13.17
C GLY A 178 9.62 -14.34 14.61
N ARG A 179 9.98 -13.20 15.22
CA ARG A 179 9.54 -12.83 16.57
C ARG A 179 8.04 -12.54 16.59
N GLU A 180 7.54 -11.73 15.65
CA GLU A 180 6.14 -11.34 15.61
C GLU A 180 5.20 -12.52 15.31
N LEU A 181 5.64 -13.53 14.54
CA LEU A 181 4.88 -14.77 14.36
C LEU A 181 4.85 -15.63 15.63
N VAL A 182 5.92 -15.66 16.43
CA VAL A 182 5.89 -16.38 17.72
C VAL A 182 4.98 -15.67 18.71
N ASP A 183 5.13 -14.34 18.81
CA ASP A 183 4.29 -13.51 19.68
C ASP A 183 2.83 -13.53 19.23
N GLY A 184 2.59 -13.49 17.92
CA GLY A 184 1.28 -13.59 17.31
C GLY A 184 0.58 -14.92 17.63
N THR A 185 1.29 -16.05 17.53
CA THR A 185 0.75 -17.36 17.95
C THR A 185 0.31 -17.33 19.42
N VAL A 186 1.12 -16.76 20.32
CA VAL A 186 0.77 -16.66 21.76
C VAL A 186 -0.46 -15.77 21.96
N LYS A 187 -0.47 -14.59 21.33
CA LYS A 187 -1.55 -13.60 21.40
C LYS A 187 -2.85 -14.16 20.82
N GLY A 188 -2.78 -14.93 19.74
CA GLY A 188 -3.92 -15.55 19.08
C GLY A 188 -4.55 -16.64 19.95
N VAL A 189 -3.74 -17.51 20.56
CA VAL A 189 -4.23 -18.50 21.53
C VAL A 189 -4.90 -17.79 22.71
N GLN A 190 -4.27 -16.74 23.24
CA GLN A 190 -4.80 -15.97 24.35
C GLN A 190 -6.15 -15.31 24.00
N ALA A 191 -6.24 -14.63 22.85
CA ALA A 191 -7.49 -14.00 22.38
C ALA A 191 -8.60 -15.02 22.11
N SER A 192 -8.28 -16.14 21.46
CA SER A 192 -9.23 -17.24 21.22
C SER A 192 -9.79 -17.82 22.53
N LEU A 193 -8.95 -17.99 23.55
CA LEU A 193 -9.40 -18.45 24.87
C LEU A 193 -10.27 -17.42 25.60
N VAL A 194 -10.05 -16.12 25.39
CA VAL A 194 -10.96 -15.08 25.89
C VAL A 194 -12.33 -15.20 25.21
N GLU A 195 -12.35 -15.36 23.89
CA GLU A 195 -13.59 -15.48 23.11
C GLU A 195 -14.38 -16.75 23.48
N LEU A 196 -13.70 -17.85 23.79
CA LEU A 196 -14.31 -19.08 24.29
C LEU A 196 -14.78 -18.98 25.76
N GLY A 197 -14.53 -17.87 26.45
CA GLY A 197 -14.88 -17.67 27.85
C GLY A 197 -14.01 -18.43 28.85
N VAL A 198 -12.83 -18.92 28.42
CA VAL A 198 -11.85 -19.61 29.29
C VAL A 198 -11.01 -18.60 30.07
N LEU A 199 -10.66 -17.47 29.45
CA LEU A 199 -9.91 -16.36 30.05
C LEU A 199 -10.80 -15.11 30.22
N PRO A 200 -10.50 -14.23 31.19
CA PRO A 200 -11.24 -12.97 31.36
C PRO A 200 -10.92 -11.97 30.25
N GLN A 201 -11.82 -11.03 29.98
CA GLN A 201 -11.62 -9.98 28.96
C GLN A 201 -10.34 -9.14 29.20
N SER A 202 -9.96 -8.92 30.45
CA SER A 202 -8.70 -8.23 30.78
C SER A 202 -7.44 -8.95 30.27
N ALA A 203 -7.56 -10.19 29.79
CA ALA A 203 -6.49 -10.94 29.16
C ALA A 203 -6.45 -10.74 27.64
N LEU A 204 -7.26 -9.88 27.02
CA LEU A 204 -7.02 -9.55 25.61
C LEU A 204 -5.65 -8.89 25.42
N PRO A 205 -4.86 -9.30 24.42
CA PRO A 205 -3.64 -8.58 24.07
C PRO A 205 -3.96 -7.15 23.63
N ASN A 206 -3.00 -6.25 23.80
CA ASN A 206 -3.18 -4.82 23.54
C ASN A 206 -2.04 -4.21 22.71
N GLU A 207 -1.34 -5.04 21.95
CA GLU A 207 -0.17 -4.68 21.17
C GLU A 207 -0.12 -5.48 19.86
N TYR A 208 0.77 -5.07 18.97
CA TYR A 208 1.08 -5.78 17.74
C TYR A 208 1.53 -7.23 18.01
N PRO A 209 1.17 -8.23 17.19
CA PRO A 209 0.31 -8.15 16.01
C PRO A 209 -1.20 -8.37 16.29
N TYR A 210 -1.64 -8.41 17.55
CA TYR A 210 -3.08 -8.53 17.85
C TYR A 210 -3.85 -7.24 17.57
N LEU A 211 -3.29 -6.09 17.98
CA LEU A 211 -3.74 -4.77 17.55
C LEU A 211 -2.89 -4.27 16.37
N PRO A 212 -3.42 -3.41 15.49
CA PRO A 212 -2.67 -2.87 14.37
C PRO A 212 -1.65 -1.84 14.88
N ASP A 213 -0.54 -1.72 14.17
CA ASP A 213 0.50 -0.74 14.45
C ASP A 213 0.88 0.01 13.16
N LEU A 214 1.37 1.23 13.32
CA LEU A 214 1.98 2.03 12.28
C LEU A 214 3.44 1.64 12.06
N ASP A 215 4.13 1.21 13.12
CA ASP A 215 5.56 0.89 13.13
C ASP A 215 5.74 -0.60 13.41
N THR A 216 5.73 -1.39 12.34
CA THR A 216 5.74 -2.85 12.41
C THR A 216 7.15 -3.44 12.28
N ASP A 217 8.07 -2.72 11.63
CA ASP A 217 9.44 -3.14 11.31
C ASP A 217 9.54 -4.50 10.59
N VAL A 218 8.44 -5.03 10.02
CA VAL A 218 8.43 -6.36 9.38
C VAL A 218 9.22 -6.40 8.07
N ASN A 219 9.52 -5.22 7.51
CA ASN A 219 10.35 -5.04 6.33
C ASN A 219 11.56 -4.15 6.65
N PHE A 220 12.72 -4.45 6.07
CA PHE A 220 13.84 -3.53 6.08
C PHE A 220 13.52 -2.25 5.30
N TYR A 221 13.84 -1.10 5.90
CA TYR A 221 13.82 0.16 5.18
C TYR A 221 15.02 0.29 4.24
N VAL A 222 14.76 0.32 2.94
CA VAL A 222 15.78 0.60 1.91
C VAL A 222 15.57 1.95 1.22
N GLY A 223 14.74 2.80 1.83
CA GLY A 223 14.31 4.07 1.25
C GLY A 223 12.90 4.02 0.65
N GLN A 224 12.42 5.21 0.32
CA GLN A 224 11.10 5.44 -0.26
C GLN A 224 11.24 5.95 -1.70
N PRO A 225 11.44 5.06 -2.70
CA PRO A 225 11.59 5.45 -4.08
C PRO A 225 10.29 6.07 -4.61
N THR A 226 10.41 7.16 -5.36
CA THR A 226 9.27 7.86 -5.99
C THR A 226 8.95 7.35 -7.39
N VAL A 227 9.57 6.24 -7.80
CA VAL A 227 9.39 5.56 -9.09
C VAL A 227 9.23 4.06 -8.86
N THR A 228 8.67 3.34 -9.83
CA THR A 228 8.51 1.88 -9.75
C THR A 228 9.85 1.14 -9.84
N ASP A 229 9.93 -0.09 -9.32
CA ASP A 229 11.15 -0.91 -9.37
C ASP A 229 11.66 -1.14 -10.80
N ILE A 230 10.75 -1.33 -11.76
CA ILE A 230 11.10 -1.49 -13.17
C ILE A 230 11.78 -0.22 -13.70
N SER A 231 11.32 0.97 -13.26
CA SER A 231 11.94 2.25 -13.60
C SER A 231 13.33 2.37 -12.98
N VAL A 232 13.52 1.93 -11.72
CA VAL A 232 14.85 1.91 -11.08
C VAL A 232 15.80 0.98 -11.83
N LEU A 233 15.38 -0.26 -12.13
CA LEU A 233 16.20 -1.25 -12.83
C LEU A 233 16.57 -0.78 -14.24
N THR A 234 15.61 -0.25 -15.01
CA THR A 234 15.87 0.26 -16.36
C THR A 234 16.77 1.50 -16.35
N ARG A 235 16.66 2.39 -15.36
CA ARG A 235 17.58 3.53 -15.18
C ARG A 235 18.99 3.09 -14.79
N ALA A 236 19.15 2.03 -14.00
CA ALA A 236 20.46 1.49 -13.65
C ALA A 236 21.14 0.78 -14.83
N VAL A 237 20.37 0.06 -15.65
CA VAL A 237 20.87 -0.73 -16.78
C VAL A 237 21.03 0.09 -18.07
N GLY A 238 20.22 1.12 -18.28
CA GLY A 238 20.28 1.98 -19.48
C GLY A 238 21.69 2.48 -19.80
N PRO A 239 22.41 3.11 -18.85
CA PRO A 239 23.80 3.55 -19.06
C PRO A 239 24.77 2.41 -19.36
N LEU A 240 24.51 1.18 -18.87
CA LEU A 240 25.33 0.00 -19.17
C LEU A 240 25.08 -0.52 -20.60
N LEU A 241 23.85 -0.42 -21.10
CA LEU A 241 23.51 -0.77 -22.47
C LEU A 241 24.05 0.25 -23.48
N ASP A 242 24.09 1.54 -23.12
CA ASP A 242 24.75 2.58 -23.93
C ASP A 242 26.27 2.41 -24.01
N MET A 243 26.85 1.63 -23.09
CA MET A 243 28.26 1.25 -23.09
C MET A 243 28.58 0.11 -24.05
N ILE A 244 27.56 -0.57 -24.60
CA ILE A 244 27.73 -1.53 -25.69
C ILE A 244 27.93 -0.71 -26.97
N PRO A 245 29.12 -0.74 -27.59
CA PRO A 245 29.37 0.04 -28.80
C PRO A 245 28.36 -0.37 -29.88
N PRO A 246 27.80 0.59 -30.63
CA PRO A 246 26.91 0.27 -31.74
C PRO A 246 27.64 -0.66 -32.71
N ILE A 247 26.96 -1.72 -33.14
CA ILE A 247 27.48 -2.59 -34.21
C ILE A 247 27.47 -1.75 -35.49
N HIS A 248 28.57 -1.08 -35.77
CA HIS A 248 28.79 -0.47 -37.08
C HIS A 248 28.68 -1.58 -38.12
N HIS A 249 27.71 -1.44 -39.02
CA HIS A 249 27.60 -2.31 -40.18
C HIS A 249 28.92 -2.21 -40.97
N ASN A 250 29.72 -3.27 -40.94
CA ASN A 250 30.88 -3.42 -41.81
C ASN A 250 30.36 -3.64 -43.25
N PRO A 251 30.66 -2.77 -44.23
CA PRO A 251 30.12 -2.89 -45.59
C PRO A 251 30.75 -4.02 -46.43
N LEU A 252 31.53 -4.93 -45.84
CA LEU A 252 32.30 -5.93 -46.59
C LEU A 252 31.82 -7.38 -46.48
N LEU A 253 30.67 -7.65 -45.86
CA LEU A 253 30.08 -8.99 -45.85
C LEU A 253 28.57 -8.93 -46.11
N THR A 254 28.19 -8.68 -47.37
CA THR A 254 26.93 -9.18 -47.95
C THR A 254 27.28 -10.35 -48.86
N PRO A 255 26.73 -11.55 -48.62
CA PRO A 255 25.45 -11.96 -49.21
C PRO A 255 24.56 -12.64 -48.16
N LEU A 256 23.23 -12.59 -48.18
CA LEU A 256 22.31 -12.99 -49.23
C LEU A 256 20.94 -12.40 -48.85
N ALA A 257 20.30 -11.69 -49.76
CA ALA A 257 18.95 -11.15 -49.54
C ALA A 257 17.94 -12.29 -49.39
N LEU A 258 17.17 -12.29 -48.30
CA LEU A 258 15.81 -12.83 -48.28
C LEU A 258 14.84 -11.65 -48.13
N PRO A 259 13.73 -11.64 -48.90
CA PRO A 259 12.84 -10.49 -48.94
C PRO A 259 12.02 -10.38 -47.66
N LEU A 260 11.98 -9.18 -47.08
CA LEU A 260 10.97 -8.80 -46.09
C LEU A 260 9.60 -8.83 -46.76
N ILE A 261 8.67 -9.63 -46.22
CA ILE A 261 7.24 -9.49 -46.47
C ILE A 261 6.73 -8.42 -45.50
N PRO A 262 6.17 -7.29 -45.97
CA PRO A 262 5.48 -6.37 -45.08
C PRO A 262 4.06 -6.88 -44.85
N LEU A 263 3.72 -7.25 -43.62
CA LEU A 263 2.32 -7.48 -43.25
C LEU A 263 1.66 -6.11 -43.03
N ILE A 264 1.04 -5.60 -44.09
CA ILE A 264 0.12 -4.46 -44.05
C ILE A 264 -1.17 -4.94 -43.39
N LEU A 265 -1.55 -4.29 -42.28
CA LEU A 265 -2.88 -4.40 -41.70
C LEU A 265 -3.80 -3.40 -42.43
N PRO A 266 -4.92 -3.82 -43.06
CA PRO A 266 -5.86 -2.88 -43.65
C PRO A 266 -6.84 -2.38 -42.58
N LEU A 267 -6.89 -1.07 -42.41
CA LEU A 267 -8.08 -0.37 -41.93
C LEU A 267 -9.13 -0.41 -43.03
N LEU A 268 -10.36 -0.82 -42.72
CA LEU A 268 -11.53 -0.44 -43.51
C LEU A 268 -12.74 -0.22 -42.59
N GLN A 269 -13.13 1.06 -42.57
CA GLN A 269 -14.45 1.68 -42.38
C GLN A 269 -15.20 1.44 -41.07
#